data_AF-A0A5S3VB96-F1
#
_entry.id   AF-A0A5S3VB96-F1
#
_cell.length_a   1.000
_cell.length_b   1.000
_cell.length_c   1.000
_cell.angle_alpha   90.00
_cell.angle_beta   90.00
_cell.angle_gamma   90.00
#
_symmetry.space_group_name_H-M   'P 1'
#
loop_
_entity.id
_entity.type
_entity.pdbx_description
1 polymer ?
#
loop_
_entity_poly.entity_id
_entity_poly.type
_entity_poly.pdbx_seq_one_letter_code
_entity_poly.pdbx_strand_id
1 'polypeptide(L)'
;MHPHQAVSAYSPKLATNCKRPQLEAPMVVAQFIDAGITLAKWYGCNKCVLLQELYLKRTFDELLHNIADPLVHNALRQQCQDQLYKPLLALKRFYKSIPHGKARFLKIEHEARVISHAFNPYS
;
A
#
# COMPACT_ATOMS: atom_id res chain seq x y z
N MET A 1 7.82 -17.75 9.74
CA MET A 1 6.75 -16.91 10.31
C MET A 1 5.44 -17.68 10.27
N HIS A 2 4.78 -17.86 11.42
CA HIS A 2 3.50 -18.55 11.50
C HIS A 2 2.38 -17.68 10.90
N PRO A 3 1.37 -18.26 10.21
CA PRO A 3 0.32 -17.52 9.52
C PRO A 3 -0.44 -16.53 10.42
N HIS A 4 -0.65 -16.90 11.68
CA HIS A 4 -1.32 -16.06 12.67
C HIS A 4 -0.59 -14.74 12.96
N GLN A 5 0.75 -14.72 12.89
CA GLN A 5 1.54 -13.50 13.16
C GLN A 5 1.43 -12.50 12.01
N ALA A 6 1.40 -12.96 10.76
CA ALA A 6 1.28 -12.09 9.59
C ALA A 6 -0.11 -11.46 9.48
N VAL A 7 -1.16 -12.25 9.77
CA VAL A 7 -2.54 -11.75 9.81
C VAL A 7 -2.75 -10.80 10.99
N SER A 8 -2.21 -11.13 12.18
CA SER A 8 -2.33 -10.28 13.37
C SER A 8 -1.59 -8.95 13.26
N ALA A 9 -0.54 -8.87 12.44
CA ALA A 9 0.24 -7.64 12.24
C ALA A 9 -0.40 -6.69 11.21
N TYR A 10 -1.32 -7.19 10.37
CA TYR A 10 -1.94 -6.38 9.33
C TYR A 10 -3.21 -5.71 9.83
N SER A 11 -3.23 -4.38 9.80
CA SER A 11 -4.45 -3.59 9.94
C SER A 11 -5.04 -3.31 8.55
N PRO A 12 -6.37 -3.38 8.36
CA PRO A 12 -6.99 -3.00 7.08
C PRO A 12 -6.92 -1.50 6.80
N LYS A 13 -6.67 -0.68 7.84
CA LYS A 13 -6.51 0.77 7.74
C LYS A 13 -5.16 1.18 8.30
N LEU A 14 -4.55 2.18 7.67
CA LEU A 14 -3.33 2.78 8.20
C LEU A 14 -3.66 3.47 9.53
N ALA A 15 -2.81 3.31 10.54
CA ALA A 15 -2.95 4.08 11.75
C ALA A 15 -2.62 5.55 11.46
N THR A 16 -3.61 6.42 11.57
CA THR A 16 -3.45 7.87 11.32
C THR A 16 -3.08 8.65 12.58
N ASN A 17 -3.06 7.97 13.73
CA ASN A 17 -2.67 8.54 15.01
C ASN A 17 -1.15 8.66 15.09
N CYS A 18 -0.63 9.88 15.03
CA CYS A 18 0.78 10.16 15.34
C CYS A 18 0.85 11.28 16.39
N LYS A 19 1.51 11.00 17.51
CA LYS A 19 1.85 12.01 18.52
C LYS A 19 3.07 12.82 18.09
N ARG A 20 3.97 12.21 17.31
CA ARG A 20 5.18 12.85 16.77
C ARG A 20 5.27 12.56 15.27
N PRO A 21 4.49 13.25 14.42
CA PRO A 21 4.33 12.88 13.02
C PRO A 21 5.62 12.80 12.22
N GLN A 22 6.60 13.65 12.49
CA GLN A 22 7.90 13.64 11.79
C GLN A 22 8.77 12.41 12.12
N LEU A 23 8.56 11.77 13.27
CA LEU A 23 9.30 10.59 13.71
C LEU A 23 8.49 9.31 13.48
N GLU A 24 7.18 9.36 13.75
CA GLU A 24 6.30 8.20 13.73
C GLU A 24 5.76 7.90 12.33
N ALA A 25 5.49 8.90 11.49
CA ALA A 25 4.89 8.67 10.16
C ALA A 25 5.72 7.74 9.26
N PRO A 26 7.06 7.90 9.15
CA PRO A 26 7.85 7.00 8.31
C PRO A 26 7.77 5.55 8.78
N MET A 27 7.82 5.34 10.10
CA MET A 27 7.75 4.02 10.73
C MET A 27 6.36 3.38 10.56
N VAL A 28 5.30 4.13 10.84
CA VAL A 28 3.92 3.63 10.75
C VAL A 28 3.57 3.24 9.31
N VAL A 29 3.92 4.07 8.33
CA VAL A 29 3.71 3.77 6.91
C VAL A 29 4.53 2.56 6.47
N ALA A 30 5.82 2.49 6.86
CA ALA A 30 6.69 1.38 6.49
C ALA A 30 6.17 0.04 7.06
N GLN A 31 5.80 0.01 8.34
CA GLN A 31 5.27 -1.19 8.99
C GLN A 31 3.96 -1.66 8.35
N PHE A 32 3.07 -0.73 7.99
CA PHE A 32 1.83 -1.06 7.29
C PHE A 32 2.09 -1.69 5.91
N ILE A 33 3.00 -1.09 5.12
CA ILE A 33 3.40 -1.62 3.81
C ILE A 33 4.02 -3.01 3.96
N ASP A 34 4.94 -3.18 4.92
CA ASP A 34 5.63 -4.44 5.14
C ASP A 34 4.68 -5.55 5.59
N ALA A 35 3.71 -5.24 6.47
CA ALA A 35 2.67 -6.18 6.88
C ALA A 35 1.81 -6.62 5.69
N GLY A 36 1.34 -5.67 4.88
CA GLY A 36 0.51 -5.95 3.71
C GLY A 36 1.23 -6.78 2.63
N ILE A 37 2.48 -6.42 2.31
CA ILE A 37 3.30 -7.18 1.35
C ILE A 37 3.65 -8.57 1.89
N THR A 38 3.96 -8.69 3.18
CA THR A 38 4.26 -9.99 3.81
C THR A 38 3.05 -10.92 3.76
N LEU A 39 1.86 -10.38 4.03
CA LEU A 39 0.62 -11.15 3.96
C LEU A 39 0.30 -11.58 2.52
N ALA A 40 0.45 -10.68 1.55
CA ALA A 40 0.31 -11.02 0.13
C ALA A 40 1.30 -12.11 -0.32
N LYS A 41 2.57 -12.02 0.09
CA LYS A 41 3.58 -13.06 -0.19
C LYS A 41 3.18 -14.40 0.40
N TRP A 42 2.68 -14.42 1.64
CA TRP A 42 2.21 -15.64 2.28
C TRP A 42 1.09 -16.31 1.47
N TYR A 43 0.07 -15.56 1.05
CA TYR A 43 -0.98 -16.11 0.18
C TYR A 43 -0.47 -16.55 -1.19
N GLY A 44 0.53 -15.87 -1.75
CA GLY A 44 1.21 -16.30 -2.97
C GLY A 44 1.89 -17.66 -2.82
N CYS A 45 2.62 -17.89 -1.73
CA CYS A 45 3.25 -19.19 -1.43
C CYS A 45 2.21 -20.32 -1.26
N ASN A 46 1.02 -19.99 -0.76
CA ASN A 46 -0.09 -20.93 -0.58
C ASN A 46 -0.98 -21.05 -1.83
N LYS A 47 -0.57 -20.50 -2.98
CA LYS A 47 -1.31 -20.52 -4.25
C LYS A 47 -2.70 -19.86 -4.18
N CYS A 48 -2.94 -18.99 -3.20
CA CYS A 48 -4.17 -18.23 -3.05
C CYS A 48 -4.08 -16.89 -3.80
N VAL A 49 -4.10 -16.94 -5.13
CA VAL A 49 -3.89 -15.77 -6.02
C VAL A 49 -4.86 -14.63 -5.73
N LEU A 50 -6.13 -14.92 -5.46
CA LEU A 50 -7.15 -13.90 -5.17
C LEU A 50 -6.82 -13.11 -3.89
N LEU A 51 -6.38 -13.81 -2.84
CA LEU A 51 -6.02 -13.15 -1.58
C LEU A 51 -4.70 -12.41 -1.71
N GLN A 52 -3.74 -12.94 -2.46
CA GLN A 52 -2.53 -12.21 -2.81
C GLN A 52 -2.85 -10.88 -3.52
N GLU A 53 -3.73 -10.88 -4.52
CA GLU A 53 -4.20 -9.66 -5.20
C GLU A 53 -4.87 -8.70 -4.22
N LEU A 54 -5.80 -9.21 -3.41
CA LEU A 54 -6.57 -8.43 -2.45
C LEU A 54 -5.67 -7.63 -1.50
N TYR A 55 -4.68 -8.27 -0.89
CA TYR A 55 -3.81 -7.59 0.07
C TYR A 55 -2.84 -6.61 -0.60
N LEU A 56 -2.36 -6.91 -1.81
CA LEU A 56 -1.56 -5.94 -2.57
C LEU A 56 -2.37 -4.70 -2.93
N LYS A 57 -3.60 -4.89 -3.44
CA LYS A 57 -4.47 -3.77 -3.81
C LYS A 57 -4.89 -2.97 -2.58
N ARG A 58 -5.33 -3.63 -1.50
CA ARG A 58 -5.73 -2.93 -0.26
C ARG A 58 -4.58 -2.09 0.32
N THR A 59 -3.37 -2.63 0.35
CA THR A 59 -2.20 -1.89 0.85
C THR A 59 -1.92 -0.65 0.00
N PHE A 60 -2.05 -0.77 -1.32
CA PHE A 60 -1.86 0.34 -2.25
C PHE A 60 -2.98 1.38 -2.16
N ASP A 61 -4.24 0.94 -2.18
CA ASP A 61 -5.43 1.80 -2.14
C ASP A 61 -5.46 2.60 -0.82
N GLU A 62 -5.10 1.98 0.30
CA GLU A 62 -5.03 2.67 1.60
C GLU A 62 -4.01 3.81 1.59
N LEU A 63 -2.83 3.64 0.98
CA LEU A 63 -1.87 4.74 0.84
C LEU A 63 -2.44 5.86 -0.04
N LEU A 64 -3.07 5.53 -1.17
CA LEU A 64 -3.70 6.53 -2.04
C LEU A 64 -4.80 7.31 -1.34
N HIS A 65 -5.67 6.63 -0.59
CA HIS A 65 -6.70 7.29 0.21
C HIS A 65 -6.08 8.26 1.22
N ASN A 66 -5.02 7.84 1.93
CA ASN A 66 -4.35 8.72 2.89
C ASN A 66 -3.63 9.90 2.20
N ILE A 67 -3.09 9.75 0.99
CA ILE A 67 -2.53 10.88 0.22
C ILE A 67 -3.63 11.91 -0.11
N ALA A 68 -4.82 11.43 -0.51
CA ALA A 68 -5.93 12.27 -0.93
C ALA A 68 -6.77 12.86 0.23
N ASP A 69 -6.64 12.33 1.45
CA ASP A 69 -7.43 12.76 2.61
C ASP A 69 -6.82 14.01 3.27
N PRO A 70 -7.51 15.18 3.23
CA PRO A 70 -7.01 16.40 3.86
C PRO A 70 -7.05 16.37 5.39
N LEU A 71 -7.78 15.42 5.99
CA LEU A 71 -7.84 15.24 7.45
C LEU A 71 -6.64 14.45 7.99
N VAL A 72 -5.89 13.78 7.11
CA VAL A 72 -4.65 13.08 7.47
C VAL A 72 -3.52 14.09 7.60
N HIS A 73 -2.74 13.96 8.68
CA HIS A 73 -1.61 14.85 8.93
C HIS A 73 -0.59 14.83 7.76
N ASN A 74 -0.11 16.00 7.32
CA ASN A 74 0.77 16.14 6.14
C ASN A 74 1.99 15.22 6.16
N ALA A 75 2.65 15.03 7.30
CA ALA A 75 3.79 14.10 7.40
C ALA A 75 3.42 12.64 7.01
N LEU A 76 2.21 12.17 7.36
CA LEU A 76 1.72 10.85 6.94
C LEU A 76 1.42 10.84 5.45
N ARG A 77 0.79 11.90 4.92
CA ARG A 77 0.49 12.05 3.48
C ARG A 77 1.76 11.99 2.64
N GLN A 78 2.79 12.74 3.06
CA GLN A 78 4.12 12.75 2.44
C GLN A 78 4.76 11.36 2.47
N GLN A 79 4.74 10.68 3.61
CA GLN A 79 5.29 9.33 3.72
C GLN A 79 4.52 8.29 2.90
N CYS A 80 3.19 8.42 2.81
CA CYS A 80 2.39 7.57 1.93
C CYS A 80 2.79 7.77 0.46
N GLN A 81 3.02 9.01 0.04
CA GLN A 81 3.47 9.33 -1.32
C GLN A 81 4.90 8.82 -1.59
N ASP A 82 5.84 9.09 -0.69
CA ASP A 82 7.25 8.68 -0.83
C ASP A 82 7.41 7.17 -0.91
N GLN A 83 6.57 6.42 -0.19
CA GLN A 83 6.67 4.97 -0.11
C GLN A 83 5.69 4.23 -1.04
N LEU A 84 4.82 4.95 -1.77
CA LEU A 84 3.82 4.38 -2.69
C LEU A 84 4.42 3.45 -3.75
N TYR A 85 5.68 3.70 -4.16
CA TYR A 85 6.37 2.88 -5.15
C TYR A 85 6.54 1.42 -4.70
N LYS A 86 6.61 1.15 -3.38
CA LYS A 86 6.81 -0.21 -2.84
C LYS A 86 5.63 -1.13 -3.17
N PRO A 87 4.37 -0.83 -2.78
CA PRO A 87 3.23 -1.64 -3.17
C PRO A 87 2.95 -1.59 -4.68
N LEU A 88 3.21 -0.46 -5.36
CA LEU A 88 3.05 -0.38 -6.81
C LEU A 88 4.00 -1.35 -7.54
N LEU A 89 5.26 -1.47 -7.11
CA LEU A 89 6.21 -2.45 -7.66
C LEU A 89 5.78 -3.88 -7.36
N ALA A 90 5.21 -4.15 -6.17
CA ALA A 90 4.67 -5.46 -5.83
C ALA A 90 3.48 -5.85 -6.71
N LEU A 91 2.55 -4.92 -6.96
CA LEU A 91 1.44 -5.08 -7.91
C LEU A 91 1.93 -5.32 -9.34
N LYS A 92 2.94 -4.56 -9.79
CA LYS A 92 3.56 -4.75 -11.11
C LYS A 92 4.09 -6.18 -11.29
N ARG A 93 4.79 -6.70 -10.28
CA ARG A 93 5.32 -8.06 -10.28
C ARG A 93 4.19 -9.10 -10.29
N PHE A 94 3.15 -8.89 -9.50
CA PHE A 94 1.98 -9.77 -9.44
C PHE A 94 1.23 -9.83 -10.78
N TYR A 95 0.90 -8.69 -11.38
CA TYR A 95 0.16 -8.68 -12.65
C TYR A 95 0.99 -9.15 -13.85
N LYS A 96 2.33 -9.15 -13.76
CA LYS A 96 3.18 -9.73 -14.80
C LYS A 96 2.92 -11.23 -14.99
N SER A 97 2.51 -11.95 -13.95
CA SER A 97 2.22 -13.38 -14.00
C SER A 97 0.75 -13.71 -14.32
N ILE A 98 -0.10 -12.72 -14.61
CA ILE A 98 -1.54 -12.91 -14.83
C ILE A 98 -1.93 -12.61 -16.28
N PRO A 99 -2.81 -13.42 -16.91
CA PRO A 99 -3.37 -13.11 -18.21
C PRO A 99 -4.02 -11.71 -18.24
N HIS A 100 -3.68 -10.90 -19.24
CA HIS A 100 -4.12 -9.50 -19.36
C HIS A 100 -3.72 -8.60 -18.17
N GLY A 101 -2.81 -9.04 -17.30
CA GLY A 101 -2.42 -8.29 -16.11
C GLY A 101 -1.75 -6.96 -16.41
N LYS A 102 -1.03 -6.83 -17.55
CA LYS A 102 -0.42 -5.56 -17.98
C LYS A 102 -1.48 -4.44 -18.09
N ALA A 103 -2.62 -4.72 -18.71
CA ALA A 103 -3.68 -3.71 -18.86
C ALA A 103 -4.29 -3.32 -17.49
N ARG A 104 -4.49 -4.30 -16.60
CA ARG A 104 -4.96 -4.05 -15.23
C ARG A 104 -3.97 -3.19 -14.44
N PHE A 105 -2.67 -3.51 -14.53
CA PHE A 105 -1.62 -2.73 -13.88
C PHE A 105 -1.54 -1.29 -14.40
N LEU A 106 -1.62 -1.08 -15.72
CA LEU A 106 -1.58 0.26 -16.30
C LEU A 106 -2.74 1.14 -15.82
N LYS A 107 -3.94 0.57 -15.63
CA LYS A 107 -5.06 1.29 -15.04
C LYS A 107 -4.75 1.79 -13.62
N ILE A 108 -4.18 0.91 -12.79
CA ILE A 108 -3.78 1.22 -11.42
C ILE A 108 -2.66 2.27 -11.38
N GLU A 109 -1.64 2.13 -12.22
CA GLU A 109 -0.52 3.08 -12.31
C GLU A 109 -1.00 4.47 -12.78
N HIS A 110 -1.93 4.52 -13.73
CA HIS A 110 -2.54 5.75 -14.18
C HIS A 110 -3.33 6.45 -13.06
N GLU A 111 -4.18 5.71 -12.35
CA GLU A 111 -4.96 6.22 -11.22
C GLU A 111 -4.05 6.78 -10.11
N ALA A 112 -3.00 6.05 -9.74
CA ALA A 112 -2.01 6.54 -8.77
C ALA A 112 -1.37 7.85 -9.20
N ARG A 113 -1.03 7.98 -10.49
CA ARG A 113 -0.42 9.20 -11.03
C ARG A 113 -1.37 10.39 -10.95
N VAL A 114 -2.63 10.19 -11.34
CA VAL A 114 -3.66 11.25 -11.30
C VAL A 114 -3.88 11.71 -9.85
N ILE A 115 -4.07 10.77 -8.92
CA ILE A 115 -4.31 11.10 -7.51
C ILE A 115 -3.08 11.77 -6.88
N SER A 116 -1.89 11.19 -7.04
CA SER A 116 -0.65 11.76 -6.47
C SER A 116 -0.35 13.15 -7.01
N HIS A 117 -0.73 13.43 -8.27
CA HIS A 117 -0.59 14.76 -8.85
C HIS A 117 -1.62 15.74 -8.30
N ALA A 118 -2.90 15.35 -8.23
CA ALA A 118 -3.98 16.22 -7.77
C ALA A 118 -3.90 16.55 -6.28
N PHE A 119 -3.40 15.62 -5.46
CA PHE A 119 -3.35 15.73 -4.00
C PHE A 119 -1.92 15.77 -3.46
N ASN A 120 -0.98 16.28 -4.25
CA ASN A 120 0.43 16.34 -3.89
C ASN A 120 0.64 17.08 -2.54
N PRO A 121 1.14 16.42 -1.47
CA PRO A 121 1.33 16.99 -0.14
C PRO A 121 2.61 17.84 -0.03
N TYR A 122 3.30 18.06 -1.15
CA TYR A 122 4.46 18.96 -1.26
C TYR A 122 4.13 20.27 -1.97
N SER A 123 2.90 20.41 -2.47
CA SER A 123 2.41 21.64 -3.15
C SER A 123 1.95 22.70 -2.17
#